data_AF-A0A0U2ZR98-F1
#
_entry.id   AF-A0A0U2ZR98-F1
#
_cell.length_a   1.000
_cell.length_b   1.000
_cell.length_c   1.000
_cell.angle_alpha   90.00
_cell.angle_beta   90.00
_cell.angle_gamma   90.00
#
_symmetry.space_group_name_H-M   'P 1'
#
loop_
_entity.id
_entity.type
_entity.pdbx_description
1 polymer ?
#
loop_
_entity_poly.entity_id
_entity_poly.type
_entity_poly.pdbx_seq_one_letter_code
_entity_poly.pdbx_strand_id
1 'polypeptide(L)'
;RSTYYTARLGSKRGLECVGMEGRGIIFNSDVLLWRSVRAYFSKALTGPGLKRTVGICVSYTAKYLDRLQEITDPSNHVDALNLLRAIVVDISNRLFLGVPLNEKDLLMKIHNYFET
;
A
#
# COMPACT_ATOMS: atom_id res chain seq x y z
N ARG A 1 6.72 20.48 -16.21
CA ARG A 1 6.17 19.13 -16.49
C ARG A 1 4.95 19.32 -17.38
N SER A 2 4.86 18.66 -18.54
CA SER A 2 3.73 18.83 -19.48
C SER A 2 2.40 18.40 -18.84
N THR A 3 1.35 19.19 -19.05
CA THR A 3 -0.02 18.88 -18.59
C THR A 3 -0.73 17.86 -19.47
N TYR A 4 -0.14 17.50 -20.62
CA TYR A 4 -0.73 16.60 -21.60
C TYR A 4 -0.54 15.11 -21.26
N TYR A 5 0.25 14.78 -20.23
CA TYR A 5 0.56 13.39 -19.84
C TYR A 5 0.13 13.11 -18.38
N THR A 6 -1.09 13.52 -18.02
CA THR A 6 -1.66 13.32 -16.67
C THR A 6 -2.78 12.28 -16.64
N ALA A 7 -2.61 11.19 -17.39
CA ALA A 7 -3.53 10.04 -17.40
C ALA A 7 -2.76 8.75 -17.65
N ARG A 8 -3.35 7.62 -17.24
CA ARG A 8 -2.92 6.27 -17.63
C ARG A 8 -3.98 5.61 -18.50
N LEU A 9 -3.60 4.51 -19.14
CA LEU A 9 -4.48 3.70 -19.98
C LEU A 9 -4.48 2.25 -19.50
N GLY A 10 -5.58 1.55 -19.80
CA GLY A 10 -5.79 0.15 -19.46
C GLY A 10 -7.09 -0.34 -20.08
N SER A 11 -7.34 -1.66 -20.00
CA SER A 11 -8.62 -2.23 -20.42
C SER A 11 -9.74 -1.66 -19.54
N LYS A 12 -10.70 -0.95 -20.12
CA LYS A 12 -11.83 -0.38 -19.38
C LYS A 12 -12.55 -1.43 -18.53
N ARG A 13 -12.88 -2.58 -19.14
CA ARG A 13 -13.53 -3.71 -18.44
C ARG A 13 -12.66 -4.26 -17.31
N GLY A 14 -11.34 -4.32 -17.49
CA GLY A 14 -10.41 -4.73 -16.44
C GLY A 14 -10.38 -3.74 -15.28
N LEU A 15 -10.27 -2.45 -15.58
CA LEU A 15 -10.28 -1.38 -14.59
C LEU A 15 -11.62 -1.27 -13.85
N GLU A 16 -12.75 -1.53 -14.51
CA GLU A 16 -14.06 -1.65 -13.87
C GLU A 16 -14.09 -2.84 -12.90
N CYS A 17 -13.55 -3.99 -13.32
CA CYS A 17 -13.52 -5.22 -12.52
C CYS A 17 -12.74 -5.05 -11.21
N VAL A 18 -11.57 -4.40 -11.25
CA VAL A 18 -10.75 -4.13 -10.04
C VAL A 18 -11.12 -2.81 -9.34
N GLY A 19 -12.14 -2.10 -9.84
CA GLY A 19 -12.64 -0.87 -9.23
C GLY A 19 -11.73 0.36 -9.36
N MET A 20 -10.89 0.42 -10.41
CA MET A 20 -10.02 1.56 -10.71
C MET A 20 -10.52 2.45 -11.87
N GLU A 21 -11.51 2.01 -12.65
CA GLU A 21 -12.11 2.86 -13.69
C GLU A 21 -12.85 4.04 -13.05
N GLY A 22 -12.43 5.27 -13.36
CA GLY A 22 -12.99 6.50 -12.79
C GLY A 22 -12.90 6.59 -11.26
N ARG A 23 -12.02 5.81 -10.62
CA ARG A 23 -11.91 5.68 -9.16
C ARG A 23 -10.46 5.65 -8.70
N GLY A 24 -10.22 6.08 -7.46
CA GLY A 24 -8.87 6.15 -6.90
C GLY A 24 -7.96 7.11 -7.68
N ILE A 25 -6.65 6.87 -7.63
CA ILE A 25 -5.64 7.74 -8.30
C ILE A 25 -4.60 7.00 -9.15
N ILE A 26 -4.51 5.66 -9.04
CA ILE A 26 -3.44 4.89 -9.70
C ILE A 26 -3.70 4.82 -11.21
N PHE A 27 -4.87 4.31 -11.61
CA PHE A 27 -5.31 4.17 -13.01
C PHE A 27 -6.52 5.06 -13.37
N ASN A 28 -6.82 6.07 -12.55
CA ASN A 28 -7.93 6.97 -12.82
C ASN A 28 -7.60 7.91 -13.99
N SER A 29 -8.29 7.72 -15.11
CA SER A 29 -8.17 8.52 -16.34
C SER A 29 -9.07 9.77 -16.36
N ASP A 30 -10.02 9.89 -15.42
CA ASP A 30 -10.75 11.14 -15.19
C ASP A 30 -9.81 12.15 -14.55
N VAL A 31 -9.24 13.04 -15.38
CA VAL A 31 -8.23 14.00 -14.95
C VAL A 31 -8.77 14.99 -13.91
N LEU A 32 -10.05 15.36 -13.96
CA LEU A 32 -10.63 16.31 -13.01
C LEU A 32 -10.77 15.66 -11.64
N LEU A 33 -11.34 14.46 -11.59
CA LEU A 33 -11.47 13.69 -10.35
C LEU A 33 -10.11 13.27 -9.80
N TRP A 34 -9.19 12.81 -10.66
CA TRP A 34 -7.84 12.45 -10.25
C TRP A 34 -7.11 13.61 -9.59
N ARG A 35 -7.23 14.83 -10.13
CA ARG A 35 -6.59 16.03 -9.54
C ARG A 35 -7.12 16.33 -8.14
N SER A 36 -8.44 16.26 -7.95
CA SER A 36 -9.05 16.54 -6.65
C SER A 36 -8.68 15.47 -5.61
N VAL A 37 -8.75 14.19 -5.98
CA VAL A 37 -8.44 13.07 -5.05
C VAL A 37 -6.94 13.00 -4.74
N ARG A 38 -6.06 13.25 -5.72
CA ARG A 38 -4.60 13.23 -5.55
C ARG A 38 -4.11 14.21 -4.48
N ALA A 39 -4.82 15.30 -4.23
CA ALA A 39 -4.45 16.28 -3.20
C ALA A 39 -4.42 15.64 -1.80
N TYR A 40 -5.38 14.75 -1.49
CA TYR A 40 -5.42 14.04 -0.20
C TYR A 40 -4.21 13.11 -0.03
N PHE A 41 -3.87 12.32 -1.06
CA PHE A 41 -2.69 11.47 -1.06
C PHE A 41 -1.40 12.28 -0.92
N SER A 42 -1.29 13.40 -1.65
CA SER A 42 -0.11 14.27 -1.58
C SER A 42 0.06 14.85 -0.17
N LYS A 43 -1.03 15.27 0.48
CA LYS A 43 -1.01 15.77 1.85
C LYS A 43 -0.59 14.68 2.85
N ALA A 44 -1.12 13.47 2.72
CA ALA A 44 -0.80 12.36 3.61
C ALA A 44 0.64 11.84 3.47
N LEU A 45 1.19 11.91 2.25
CA LEU A 45 2.52 11.38 1.91
C LEU A 45 3.64 12.43 2.00
N THR A 46 3.36 13.64 2.46
CA THR A 46 4.36 14.71 2.60
C THR A 46 4.26 15.41 3.96
N GLY A 47 5.18 16.33 4.23
CA GLY A 47 5.13 17.17 5.43
C GLY A 47 5.46 16.44 6.73
N PRO A 48 4.96 16.93 7.88
CA PRO A 48 5.31 16.40 9.21
C PRO A 48 4.91 14.93 9.42
N GLY A 49 3.84 14.47 8.78
CA GLY A 49 3.43 13.07 8.81
C GLY A 49 4.55 12.13 8.33
N LEU A 50 5.24 12.52 7.26
CA LEU A 50 6.38 11.76 6.71
C LEU A 50 7.58 11.68 7.67
N LYS A 51 7.83 12.73 8.46
CA LYS A 51 8.91 12.68 9.47
C LYS A 51 8.59 11.68 10.58
N ARG A 52 7.33 11.61 11.00
CA ARG A 52 6.86 10.59 11.95
C ARG A 52 6.95 9.18 11.37
N THR A 53 6.75 9.03 10.05
CA THR A 53 6.85 7.75 9.34
C THR A 53 8.20 7.08 9.55
N VAL A 54 9.32 7.80 9.56
CA VAL A 54 10.65 7.18 9.74
C VAL A 54 10.74 6.45 11.10
N GLY A 55 10.34 7.11 12.18
CA GLY A 55 10.36 6.50 13.52
C GLY A 55 9.44 5.29 13.62
N ILE A 56 8.23 5.38 13.05
CA ILE A 56 7.27 4.27 13.00
C ILE A 56 7.85 3.11 12.18
N CYS A 57 8.40 3.37 10.99
CA CYS A 57 9.00 2.33 10.15
C CYS A 57 10.10 1.58 10.91
N VAL A 58 11.02 2.29 11.56
CA VAL A 58 12.12 1.68 12.34
C VAL A 58 11.56 0.84 13.48
N SER A 59 10.72 1.42 14.35
CA SER A 59 10.21 0.72 15.53
C SER A 59 9.38 -0.52 15.19
N TYR A 60 8.58 -0.47 14.13
CA TYR A 60 7.74 -1.62 13.76
C TYR A 60 8.53 -2.66 12.98
N THR A 61 9.44 -2.26 12.09
CA THR A 61 10.34 -3.21 11.43
C THR A 61 11.14 -4.01 12.46
N ALA A 62 11.68 -3.35 13.49
CA ALA A 62 12.38 -4.01 14.59
C ALA A 62 11.51 -5.08 15.27
N LYS A 63 10.23 -4.78 15.56
CA LYS A 63 9.29 -5.76 16.16
C LYS A 63 9.06 -7.00 15.29
N TYR A 64 9.03 -6.85 13.96
CA TYR A 64 8.92 -8.02 13.07
C TYR A 64 10.23 -8.80 13.04
N LEU A 65 11.38 -8.11 13.10
CA LEU A 65 12.68 -8.77 13.16
C LEU A 65 12.89 -9.53 14.48
N ASP A 66 12.38 -9.02 15.61
CA ASP A 66 12.40 -9.72 16.90
C ASP A 66 11.59 -11.03 16.87
N ARG A 67 10.65 -11.16 15.92
CA ARG A 67 9.75 -12.30 15.73
C ARG A 67 10.11 -13.13 14.50
N LEU A 68 11.34 -13.00 13.97
CA LEU A 68 11.77 -13.69 12.75
C LEU A 68 11.55 -15.21 12.81
N GLN A 69 11.69 -15.80 14.00
CA GLN A 69 11.50 -17.24 14.20
C GLN A 69 10.09 -17.70 13.82
N GLU A 70 9.06 -16.84 13.92
CA GLU A 70 7.69 -17.18 13.56
C GLU A 70 7.45 -17.29 12.04
N ILE A 71 8.38 -16.78 11.24
CA ILE A 71 8.31 -16.69 9.77
C ILE A 71 9.49 -17.39 9.09
N THR A 72 10.27 -18.13 9.87
CA THR A 72 11.41 -18.91 9.41
C THR A 72 10.96 -20.37 9.27
N ASP A 73 11.29 -21.00 8.14
CA ASP A 73 10.97 -22.40 7.91
C ASP A 73 11.89 -23.34 8.73
N PRO A 74 11.59 -24.65 8.82
CA PRO A 74 12.44 -25.61 9.53
C PRO A 74 13.88 -25.73 8.99
N SER A 75 14.15 -25.21 7.79
CA SER A 75 15.46 -25.19 7.15
C SER A 75 16.20 -23.86 7.39
N ASN A 76 15.68 -23.00 8.27
CA ASN A 76 16.19 -21.66 8.56
C ASN A 76 16.09 -20.64 7.41
N HIS A 77 15.19 -20.85 6.45
CA HIS A 77 14.90 -19.84 5.42
C HIS A 77 13.79 -18.91 5.87
N VAL A 78 14.04 -17.61 5.71
CA VAL A 78 13.04 -16.56 5.99
C VAL A 78 12.26 -16.28 4.71
N ASP A 79 10.93 -16.27 4.82
CA ASP A 79 10.09 -15.73 3.75
C ASP A 79 10.16 -14.20 3.75
N ALA A 80 11.22 -13.67 3.13
CA ALA A 80 11.50 -12.24 3.08
C ALA A 80 10.38 -11.44 2.39
N LEU A 81 9.70 -12.03 1.41
CA LEU A 81 8.61 -11.34 0.71
C LEU A 81 7.39 -11.17 1.61
N ASN A 82 6.98 -12.22 2.32
CA ASN A 82 5.86 -12.10 3.25
C ASN A 82 6.19 -11.23 4.47
N LEU A 83 7.44 -11.26 4.96
CA LEU A 83 7.93 -10.32 5.97
C LEU A 83 7.77 -8.87 5.52
N LEU A 84 8.28 -8.53 4.34
CA LEU A 84 8.20 -7.17 3.81
C LEU A 84 6.75 -6.72 3.59
N ARG A 85 5.88 -7.61 3.08
CA ARG A 85 4.46 -7.29 2.89
C ARG A 85 3.76 -7.02 4.22
N ALA A 86 3.99 -7.85 5.24
CA ALA A 86 3.43 -7.66 6.58
C ALA A 86 3.83 -6.31 7.17
N ILE A 87 5.13 -5.99 7.13
CA ILE A 87 5.68 -4.71 7.61
C ILE A 87 5.00 -3.53 6.88
N VAL A 88 4.92 -3.58 5.55
CA VAL A 88 4.33 -2.49 4.76
C VAL A 88 2.84 -2.30 5.07
N VAL A 89 2.08 -3.38 5.25
CA VAL A 89 0.65 -3.31 5.57
C VAL A 89 0.43 -2.74 6.98
N ASP A 90 1.16 -3.22 7.99
CA ASP A 90 1.04 -2.72 9.37
C ASP A 90 1.39 -1.23 9.47
N ILE A 91 2.51 -0.83 8.85
CA ILE A 91 2.93 0.58 8.81
C ILE A 91 1.87 1.43 8.09
N SER A 92 1.38 0.99 6.93
CA SER A 92 0.39 1.73 6.15
C SER A 92 -0.91 1.92 6.94
N ASN A 93 -1.38 0.87 7.62
CA ASN A 93 -2.55 0.98 8.46
C ASN A 93 -2.33 1.99 9.58
N ARG A 94 -1.24 1.89 10.33
CA ARG A 94 -0.95 2.81 11.45
C ARG A 94 -0.84 4.27 11.03
N LEU A 95 -0.34 4.52 9.82
CA LEU A 95 -0.16 5.88 9.29
C LEU A 95 -1.46 6.47 8.74
N PHE A 96 -2.26 5.67 8.04
CA PHE A 96 -3.33 6.21 7.18
C PHE A 96 -4.74 5.84 7.63
N LEU A 97 -4.93 4.76 8.39
CA LEU A 97 -6.27 4.25 8.73
C LEU A 97 -6.46 4.08 10.25
N GLY A 98 -5.49 3.52 10.95
CA GLY A 98 -5.44 3.44 12.40
C GLY A 98 -6.47 2.48 13.02
N VAL A 99 -6.89 1.44 12.29
CA VAL A 99 -7.94 0.50 12.74
C VAL A 99 -7.38 -0.88 13.05
N PRO A 100 -8.02 -1.66 13.94
CA PRO A 100 -7.70 -3.07 14.12
C PRO A 100 -7.92 -3.85 12.82
N LEU A 101 -6.96 -4.70 12.45
CA LEU A 101 -7.06 -5.56 11.27
C LEU A 101 -6.42 -6.93 11.49
N ASN A 102 -6.93 -7.92 10.76
CA ASN A 102 -6.28 -9.22 10.66
C ASN A 102 -5.25 -9.16 9.52
N GLU A 103 -3.97 -9.04 9.87
CA GLU A 103 -2.90 -8.89 8.91
C GLU A 103 -2.80 -10.05 7.92
N LYS A 104 -2.88 -11.30 8.38
CA LYS A 104 -2.75 -12.48 7.51
C LYS A 104 -3.86 -12.54 6.48
N ASP A 105 -5.10 -12.31 6.90
CA ASP A 105 -6.26 -12.29 6.01
C ASP A 105 -6.17 -11.12 5.00
N LEU A 106 -5.79 -9.93 5.47
CA LEU A 106 -5.66 -8.76 4.61
C LEU A 106 -4.53 -8.93 3.58
N LEU A 107 -3.40 -9.52 3.97
CA LEU A 107 -2.28 -9.80 3.07
C LEU A 107 -2.69 -10.73 1.93
N MET A 108 -3.44 -11.80 2.24
CA MET A 108 -3.97 -12.71 1.22
C MET A 108 -4.93 -12.00 0.28
N LYS A 109 -5.82 -11.15 0.80
CA LYS A 109 -6.76 -10.37 -0.01
C LYS A 109 -6.05 -9.36 -0.92
N ILE A 110 -5.03 -8.68 -0.40
CA ILE A 110 -4.19 -7.77 -1.18
C ILE A 110 -3.47 -8.54 -2.29
N HIS A 111 -2.86 -9.69 -1.97
CA HIS A 111 -2.19 -10.50 -2.98
C HIS A 111 -3.14 -10.91 -4.11
N ASN A 112 -4.33 -11.44 -3.75
CA ASN A 112 -5.34 -11.82 -4.73
C ASN A 112 -5.81 -10.63 -5.59
N TYR A 113 -5.94 -9.43 -5.00
CA TYR A 113 -6.31 -8.22 -5.73
C TYR A 113 -5.26 -7.82 -6.78
N PHE A 114 -3.97 -8.07 -6.52
CA PHE A 114 -2.89 -7.77 -7.47
C PHE A 114 -2.69 -8.84 -8.55
N GLU A 115 -3.12 -10.08 -8.31
CA GLU A 115 -3.07 -11.18 -9.29
C GLU A 115 -4.31 -11.23 -10.21
N THR A 116 -5.37 -10.47 -9.91
CA THR A 116 -6.60 -10.38 -10.71
C THR A 116 -6.40 -9.52 -11.96
#